data_AF-A0A8J3JXV5-F1
#
_entry.id   AF-A0A8J3JXV5-F1
#
_cell.length_a   1.000
_cell.length_b   1.000
_cell.length_c   1.000
_cell.angle_alpha   90.00
_cell.angle_beta   90.00
_cell.angle_gamma   90.00
#
_symmetry.space_group_name_H-M   'P 1'
#
loop_
_entity.id
_entity.type
_entity.pdbx_description
1 polymer ?
#
loop_
_entity_poly.entity_id
_entity_poly.type
_entity_poly.pdbx_seq_one_letter_code
_entity_poly.pdbx_strand_id
1 'polypeptide(L)'
;MVPPVDHFIALTSHVATLTAETPPFTVATLVTGARLDSWLAVGLLLAGALYLYGTHRLRMRGDRWPVGRTIAFLGPGLGTLALVTVSGIGGYDTTLLSVHMLQHMALSMVAPIFLALGAPVTLALRTLPARPRRTLLAALHSKVAAVLAFPLVAFGIFVANPFALYFTSLYEQTLRHEWLHEVMHAHFIATGCLFFWPLLGRDPLPGRWPYPARALLMLLSVPFHTVLGLTIMQQKTLLGGDWYPSLNLSWMDPWADQVTAGGVLWAGGELVSVTMLAVLVVQWIKQSRQEAARIDRQLDREEAAQAAADAAAAAGSAQADADGAPHDHEITSPLRMSA
;
A
#
# COMPACT_ATOMS: atom_id res chain seq x y z
N MET A 1 -45.97 -0.20 34.67
CA MET A 1 -44.64 -0.78 34.95
C MET A 1 -43.64 0.28 34.49
N VAL A 2 -43.13 1.07 35.43
CA VAL A 2 -42.24 2.21 35.16
C VAL A 2 -40.83 1.63 35.00
N PRO A 3 -40.07 1.94 33.93
CA PRO A 3 -38.70 1.46 33.79
C PRO A 3 -37.82 2.04 34.92
N PRO A 4 -36.80 1.30 35.40
CA PRO A 4 -35.96 1.75 36.50
C PRO A 4 -35.17 3.01 36.13
N VAL A 5 -35.09 3.93 37.10
CA VAL A 5 -34.47 5.27 37.02
C VAL A 5 -33.00 5.21 36.58
N ASP A 6 -32.34 4.07 36.79
CA ASP A 6 -30.93 3.82 36.48
C ASP A 6 -30.62 3.91 34.98
N HIS A 7 -31.58 3.54 34.12
CA HIS A 7 -31.39 3.65 32.67
C HIS A 7 -31.52 5.10 32.20
N PHE A 8 -32.34 5.90 32.89
CA PHE A 8 -32.46 7.33 32.64
C PHE A 8 -31.20 8.06 33.10
N ILE A 9 -30.60 7.70 34.24
CA ILE A 9 -29.34 8.30 34.72
C ILE A 9 -28.17 7.98 33.78
N ALA A 10 -28.07 6.75 33.25
CA ALA A 10 -27.03 6.40 32.27
C ALA A 10 -27.19 7.18 30.96
N LEU A 11 -28.41 7.29 30.43
CA LEU A 11 -28.69 8.07 29.22
C LEU A 11 -28.46 9.58 29.46
N THR A 12 -28.82 10.09 30.64
CA THR A 12 -28.63 11.50 31.02
C THR A 12 -27.16 11.83 31.27
N SER A 13 -26.36 10.90 31.79
CA SER A 13 -24.91 11.10 31.95
C SER A 13 -24.17 11.11 30.61
N HIS A 14 -24.60 10.32 29.63
CA HIS A 14 -24.00 10.26 28.29
C HIS A 14 -24.39 11.50 27.46
N VAL A 15 -25.63 11.98 27.60
CA VAL A 15 -26.12 13.23 26.98
C VAL A 15 -25.55 14.47 27.68
N ALA A 16 -25.36 14.47 29.00
CA ALA A 16 -24.75 15.58 29.72
C ALA A 16 -23.25 15.75 29.38
N THR A 17 -22.52 14.67 29.09
CA THR A 17 -21.15 14.77 28.56
C THR A 17 -21.07 15.30 27.14
N LEU A 18 -22.16 15.25 26.35
CA LEU A 18 -22.25 15.86 25.02
C LEU A 18 -22.62 17.36 25.08
N THR A 19 -23.09 17.86 26.23
CA THR A 19 -23.32 19.30 26.47
C THR A 19 -22.06 20.07 26.90
N ALA A 20 -20.93 19.37 27.11
CA ALA A 20 -19.63 20.02 27.23
C ALA A 20 -19.17 20.38 25.81
N GLU A 21 -19.45 21.60 25.37
CA GLU A 21 -19.03 22.18 24.08
C GLU A 21 -17.66 21.62 23.66
N THR A 22 -17.63 20.71 22.69
CA THR A 22 -16.37 20.39 22.02
C THR A 22 -15.83 21.72 21.52
N PRO A 23 -14.68 22.19 22.05
CA PRO A 23 -14.20 23.52 21.72
C PRO A 23 -13.88 23.58 20.23
N PRO A 24 -13.77 24.76 19.62
CA PRO A 24 -13.34 24.89 18.24
C PRO A 24 -12.03 24.13 17.99
N PHE A 25 -11.91 23.53 16.80
CA PHE A 25 -10.70 22.82 16.40
C PHE A 25 -9.50 23.79 16.42
N THR A 26 -8.50 23.52 17.27
CA THR A 26 -7.26 24.31 17.34
C THR A 26 -6.03 23.41 17.27
N VAL A 27 -4.87 24.00 16.94
CA VAL A 27 -3.58 23.29 16.99
C VAL A 27 -3.25 22.83 18.41
N ALA A 28 -3.71 23.57 19.44
CA ALA A 28 -3.49 23.20 20.84
C ALA A 28 -4.26 21.92 21.22
N THR A 29 -5.54 21.82 20.84
CA THR A 29 -6.35 20.61 21.06
C THR A 29 -5.76 19.37 20.38
N LEU A 30 -5.05 19.57 19.27
CA LEU A 30 -4.35 18.50 18.52
C LEU A 30 -3.26 17.81 19.36
N VAL A 31 -2.54 18.59 20.17
CA VAL A 31 -1.39 18.12 20.96
C VAL A 31 -1.81 17.65 22.36
N THR A 32 -2.84 18.26 22.96
CA THR A 32 -3.24 17.99 24.35
C THR A 32 -4.36 16.96 24.50
N GLY A 33 -5.13 16.69 23.44
CA GLY A 33 -6.29 15.79 23.47
C GLY A 33 -5.96 14.32 23.20
N ALA A 34 -4.85 13.79 23.72
CA ALA A 34 -4.47 12.40 23.45
C ALA A 34 -5.48 11.40 24.06
N ARG A 35 -5.98 10.46 23.23
CA ARG A 35 -6.99 9.47 23.59
C ARG A 35 -6.46 8.05 23.38
N LEU A 36 -6.27 7.33 24.49
CA LEU A 36 -5.69 5.98 24.53
C LEU A 36 -6.73 4.89 24.88
N ASP A 37 -7.99 5.27 24.92
CA ASP A 37 -9.16 4.43 25.20
C ASP A 37 -9.55 3.53 24.01
N SER A 38 -9.14 3.87 22.79
CA SER A 38 -9.40 3.08 21.59
C SER A 38 -8.59 1.76 21.55
N TRP A 39 -9.23 0.67 21.13
CA TRP A 39 -8.54 -0.59 20.86
C TRP A 39 -7.58 -0.50 19.66
N LEU A 40 -7.75 0.49 18.78
CA LEU A 40 -6.76 0.78 17.73
C LEU A 40 -5.45 1.23 18.35
N ALA A 41 -5.47 2.04 19.42
CA ALA A 41 -4.25 2.46 20.12
C ALA A 41 -3.47 1.24 20.64
N VAL A 42 -4.18 0.25 21.21
CA VAL A 42 -3.59 -1.03 21.63
C VAL A 42 -3.02 -1.78 20.42
N GLY A 43 -3.75 -1.83 19.31
CA GLY A 43 -3.30 -2.44 18.06
C GLY A 43 -2.03 -1.79 17.50
N LEU A 44 -1.92 -0.46 17.56
CA LEU A 44 -0.73 0.30 17.13
C LEU A 44 0.48 0.00 18.00
N LEU A 45 0.31 0.02 19.32
CA LEU A 45 1.38 -0.31 20.27
C LEU A 45 1.85 -1.76 20.06
N LEU A 46 0.91 -2.70 19.91
CA LEU A 46 1.23 -4.10 19.66
C LEU A 46 1.96 -4.28 18.32
N ALA A 47 1.50 -3.64 17.25
CA ALA A 47 2.14 -3.69 15.93
C ALA A 47 3.57 -3.12 15.98
N GLY A 48 3.76 -1.98 16.65
CA GLY A 48 5.06 -1.36 16.84
C GLY A 48 6.00 -2.22 17.67
N ALA A 49 5.54 -2.75 18.79
CA ALA A 49 6.30 -3.63 19.67
C ALA A 49 6.72 -4.93 18.96
N LEU A 50 5.79 -5.58 18.23
CA LEU A 50 6.10 -6.79 17.46
C LEU A 50 7.09 -6.53 16.34
N TYR A 51 6.96 -5.39 15.65
CA TYR A 51 7.89 -5.00 14.59
C TYR A 51 9.30 -4.75 15.16
N LEU A 52 9.42 -3.96 16.22
CA LEU A 52 10.70 -3.70 16.89
C LEU A 52 11.31 -4.96 17.50
N TYR A 53 10.51 -5.83 18.09
CA TYR A 53 10.96 -7.13 18.57
C TYR A 53 11.50 -8.00 17.43
N GLY A 54 10.82 -8.01 16.28
CA GLY A 54 11.27 -8.72 15.09
C GLY A 54 12.62 -8.20 14.58
N THR A 55 12.79 -6.87 14.47
CA THR A 55 14.06 -6.28 14.02
C THR A 55 15.19 -6.52 15.02
N HIS A 56 14.92 -6.40 16.32
CA HIS A 56 15.86 -6.73 17.37
C HIS A 56 16.30 -8.19 17.32
N ARG A 57 15.37 -9.13 17.21
CA ARG A 57 15.66 -10.57 17.10
C ARG A 57 16.53 -10.89 15.87
N LEU A 58 16.27 -10.21 14.76
CA LEU A 58 17.05 -10.38 13.54
C LEU A 58 18.48 -9.86 13.71
N ARG A 59 18.64 -8.69 14.34
CA ARG A 59 19.95 -8.13 14.69
C ARG A 59 20.75 -9.03 15.64
N MET A 60 20.10 -9.64 16.64
CA MET A 60 20.73 -10.58 17.57
C MET A 60 21.24 -11.85 16.88
N ARG A 61 20.69 -12.22 15.72
CA ARG A 61 21.16 -13.34 14.89
C ARG A 61 22.28 -12.95 13.93
N GLY A 62 22.71 -11.69 13.92
CA GLY A 62 23.71 -11.16 12.97
C GLY A 62 23.15 -10.76 11.60
N ASP A 63 21.83 -10.89 11.40
CA ASP A 63 21.18 -10.51 10.15
C ASP A 63 20.94 -8.99 10.08
N ARG A 64 21.15 -8.41 8.89
CA ARG A 64 20.85 -6.99 8.64
C ARG A 64 19.40 -6.79 8.22
N TRP A 65 18.73 -5.83 8.86
CA TRP A 65 17.43 -5.30 8.43
C TRP A 65 17.60 -3.87 7.92
N PRO A 66 17.08 -3.50 6.73
CA PRO A 66 17.21 -2.14 6.23
C PRO A 66 16.50 -1.13 7.15
N VAL A 67 17.24 -0.16 7.68
CA VAL A 67 16.70 0.87 8.60
C VAL A 67 15.55 1.65 7.96
N GLY A 68 15.62 1.93 6.65
CA GLY A 68 14.54 2.60 5.91
C GLY A 68 13.19 1.88 5.98
N ARG A 69 13.16 0.55 6.13
CA ARG A 69 11.89 -0.20 6.35
C ARG A 69 11.31 0.07 7.73
N THR A 70 12.17 0.17 8.74
CA THR A 70 11.76 0.47 10.12
C THR A 70 11.27 1.90 10.22
N ILE A 71 11.97 2.85 9.60
CA ILE A 71 11.54 4.26 9.53
C ILE A 71 10.19 4.36 8.83
N ALA A 72 10.02 3.73 7.67
CA ALA A 72 8.74 3.75 6.95
C ALA A 72 7.59 3.16 7.80
N PHE A 73 7.81 1.99 8.41
CA PHE A 73 6.77 1.32 9.19
C PHE A 73 6.38 2.10 10.46
N LEU A 74 7.35 2.55 11.26
CA LEU A 74 7.08 3.19 12.55
C LEU A 74 6.76 4.67 12.42
N GLY A 75 7.46 5.38 11.52
CA GLY A 75 7.31 6.82 11.32
C GLY A 75 5.99 7.15 10.63
N PRO A 76 5.94 7.25 9.30
CA PRO A 76 4.70 7.58 8.60
C PRO A 76 3.69 6.42 8.51
N GLY A 77 4.07 5.16 8.77
CA GLY A 77 3.11 4.06 8.85
C GLY A 77 2.25 4.15 10.12
N LEU A 78 2.81 3.73 11.26
CA LEU A 78 2.12 3.77 12.55
C LEU A 78 1.93 5.19 13.08
N GLY A 79 2.86 6.11 12.83
CA GLY A 79 2.74 7.49 13.30
C GLY A 79 1.59 8.26 12.63
N THR A 80 1.28 8.01 11.35
CA THR A 80 0.07 8.58 10.74
C THR A 80 -1.19 8.00 11.35
N LEU A 81 -1.25 6.69 11.60
CA LEU A 81 -2.39 6.08 12.28
C LEU A 81 -2.57 6.68 13.68
N ALA A 82 -1.50 6.77 14.48
CA ALA A 82 -1.53 7.37 15.81
C ALA A 82 -1.93 8.85 15.74
N LEU A 83 -1.42 9.61 14.76
CA LEU A 83 -1.76 11.01 14.59
C LEU A 83 -3.26 11.20 14.37
N VAL A 84 -3.90 10.40 13.52
CA VAL A 84 -5.33 10.62 13.21
C VAL A 84 -6.28 9.92 14.18
N THR A 85 -5.85 8.88 14.89
CA THR A 85 -6.74 8.12 15.80
C THR A 85 -6.54 8.44 17.28
N VAL A 86 -5.30 8.75 17.71
CA VAL A 86 -4.95 8.92 19.13
C VAL A 86 -4.76 10.39 19.50
N SER A 87 -4.42 11.27 18.54
CA SER A 87 -4.30 12.69 18.83
C SER A 87 -5.68 13.35 18.98
N GLY A 88 -5.69 14.66 19.29
CA GLY A 88 -6.92 15.44 19.32
C GLY A 88 -7.71 15.38 18.00
N ILE A 89 -7.09 15.07 16.86
CA ILE A 89 -7.77 14.87 15.56
C ILE A 89 -8.85 13.77 15.69
N GLY A 90 -8.51 12.64 16.31
CA GLY A 90 -9.44 11.52 16.46
C GLY A 90 -10.67 11.88 17.30
N GLY A 91 -10.56 12.87 18.18
CA GLY A 91 -11.69 13.35 18.98
C GLY A 91 -12.73 14.17 18.18
N TYR A 92 -12.40 14.63 16.98
CA TYR A 92 -13.31 15.45 16.15
C TYR A 92 -13.89 14.68 14.96
N ASP A 93 -13.56 13.41 14.76
CA ASP A 93 -14.01 12.64 13.59
C ASP A 93 -15.52 12.34 13.59
N THR A 94 -16.17 12.34 14.75
CA THR A 94 -17.64 12.28 14.89
C THR A 94 -18.27 13.66 15.05
N THR A 95 -17.46 14.72 15.12
CA THR A 95 -17.89 16.11 15.31
C THR A 95 -17.86 16.90 14.00
N LEU A 96 -16.85 16.66 13.17
CA LEU A 96 -16.61 17.29 11.88
C LEU A 96 -16.47 16.20 10.82
N LEU A 97 -17.34 16.23 9.81
CA LEU A 97 -17.25 15.38 8.64
C LEU A 97 -15.95 15.63 7.87
N SER A 98 -15.44 16.87 7.86
CA SER A 98 -14.14 17.18 7.25
C SER A 98 -12.97 16.47 7.93
N VAL A 99 -12.98 16.39 9.26
CA VAL A 99 -11.99 15.63 10.05
C VAL A 99 -12.17 14.14 9.81
N HIS A 100 -13.41 13.64 9.78
CA HIS A 100 -13.70 12.26 9.38
C HIS A 100 -13.07 11.92 8.01
N MET A 101 -13.25 12.79 7.01
CA MET A 101 -12.68 12.56 5.68
C MET A 101 -11.16 12.59 5.69
N LEU A 102 -10.54 13.53 6.42
CA LEU A 102 -9.09 13.57 6.58
C LEU A 102 -8.56 12.27 7.21
N GLN A 103 -9.21 11.82 8.28
CA GLN A 103 -8.86 10.59 8.97
C GLN A 103 -9.05 9.38 8.06
N HIS A 104 -10.17 9.28 7.37
CA HIS A 104 -10.41 8.23 6.39
C HIS A 104 -9.32 8.21 5.31
N MET A 105 -8.95 9.35 4.71
CA MET A 105 -7.87 9.40 3.70
C MET A 105 -6.52 8.96 4.29
N ALA A 106 -6.20 9.35 5.52
CA ALA A 106 -4.98 8.95 6.19
C ALA A 106 -4.94 7.43 6.49
N LEU A 107 -6.07 6.87 6.95
CA LEU A 107 -6.22 5.45 7.29
C LEU A 107 -6.23 4.55 6.05
N SER A 108 -6.87 4.95 4.97
CA SER A 108 -7.05 4.13 3.77
C SER A 108 -5.96 4.32 2.71
N MET A 109 -5.26 5.46 2.71
CA MET A 109 -4.26 5.74 1.69
C MET A 109 -2.86 5.93 2.27
N VAL A 110 -2.67 6.90 3.17
CA VAL A 110 -1.34 7.32 3.61
C VAL A 110 -0.64 6.22 4.43
N ALA A 111 -1.24 5.80 5.54
CA ALA A 111 -0.61 4.81 6.42
C ALA A 111 -0.35 3.46 5.72
N PRO A 112 -1.30 2.87 4.98
CA PRO A 112 -1.09 1.60 4.28
C PRO A 112 0.10 1.57 3.33
N ILE A 113 0.39 2.67 2.62
CA ILE A 113 1.57 2.79 1.75
C ILE A 113 2.84 2.55 2.56
N PHE A 114 2.99 3.25 3.68
CA PHE A 114 4.19 3.19 4.51
C PHE A 114 4.30 1.88 5.30
N LEU A 115 3.17 1.33 5.76
CA LEU A 115 3.11 -0.01 6.36
C LEU A 115 3.62 -1.07 5.36
N ALA A 116 3.17 -1.01 4.10
CA ALA A 116 3.60 -1.93 3.05
C ALA A 116 5.10 -1.83 2.72
N LEU A 117 5.64 -0.61 2.71
CA LEU A 117 7.07 -0.35 2.50
C LEU A 117 7.94 -0.91 3.63
N GLY A 118 7.35 -1.07 4.83
CA GLY A 118 7.96 -1.67 6.01
C GLY A 118 8.22 -3.17 5.93
N ALA A 119 7.61 -3.87 4.97
CA ALA A 119 7.72 -5.34 4.80
C ALA A 119 7.48 -6.16 6.08
N PRO A 120 6.43 -5.87 6.90
CA PRO A 120 6.19 -6.55 8.16
C PRO A 120 5.93 -8.05 7.98
N VAL A 121 5.35 -8.50 6.86
CA VAL A 121 5.12 -9.92 6.60
C VAL A 121 6.45 -10.66 6.40
N THR A 122 7.38 -10.08 5.65
CA THR A 122 8.75 -10.60 5.49
C THR A 122 9.46 -10.66 6.83
N LEU A 123 9.34 -9.62 7.65
CA LEU A 123 9.95 -9.59 8.98
C LEU A 123 9.39 -10.71 9.87
N ALA A 124 8.07 -10.90 9.87
CA ALA A 124 7.41 -11.97 10.59
C ALA A 124 7.89 -13.35 10.11
N LEU A 125 7.94 -13.60 8.80
CA LEU A 125 8.40 -14.87 8.24
C LEU A 125 9.86 -15.20 8.60
N ARG A 126 10.73 -14.19 8.71
CA ARG A 126 12.15 -14.36 9.11
C ARG A 126 12.35 -14.58 10.60
N THR A 127 11.42 -14.12 11.43
CA THR A 127 11.59 -14.08 12.89
C THR A 127 10.73 -15.10 13.64
N LEU A 128 9.58 -15.50 13.10
CA LEU A 128 8.66 -16.44 13.72
C LEU A 128 9.24 -17.88 13.80
N PRO A 129 8.94 -18.62 14.90
CA PRO A 129 9.26 -20.04 14.98
C PRO A 129 8.42 -20.88 14.01
N ALA A 130 8.78 -22.16 13.82
CA ALA A 130 8.28 -23.01 12.74
C ALA A 130 6.74 -23.09 12.66
N ARG A 131 6.04 -23.28 13.79
CA ARG A 131 4.58 -23.41 13.84
C ARG A 131 3.84 -22.14 13.38
N PRO A 132 3.99 -20.95 14.01
CA PRO A 132 3.29 -19.75 13.56
C PRO A 132 3.75 -19.28 12.19
N ARG A 133 5.01 -19.51 11.80
CA ARG A 133 5.48 -19.27 10.43
C ARG A 133 4.72 -20.10 9.41
N ARG A 134 4.47 -21.39 9.69
CA ARG A 134 3.66 -22.27 8.83
C ARG A 134 2.22 -21.78 8.73
N THR A 135 1.61 -21.35 9.83
CA THR A 135 0.25 -20.80 9.84
C THR A 135 0.17 -19.52 9.01
N LEU A 136 1.13 -18.60 9.17
CA LEU A 136 1.20 -17.38 8.37
C LEU A 136 1.36 -17.70 6.87
N LEU A 137 2.25 -18.63 6.51
CA LEU A 137 2.40 -19.06 5.13
C LEU A 137 1.13 -19.71 4.57
N ALA A 138 0.42 -20.51 5.37
CA ALA A 138 -0.85 -21.10 4.96
C ALA A 138 -1.94 -20.05 4.72
N ALA A 139 -2.01 -19.02 5.57
CA ALA A 139 -2.92 -17.89 5.39
C ALA A 139 -2.61 -17.09 4.13
N LEU A 140 -1.34 -16.76 3.90
CA LEU A 140 -0.88 -16.00 2.71
C LEU A 140 -1.09 -16.74 1.40
N HIS A 141 -1.01 -18.08 1.40
CA HIS A 141 -1.28 -18.92 0.23
C HIS A 141 -2.72 -19.46 0.17
N SER A 142 -3.61 -18.98 1.04
CA SER A 142 -5.02 -19.38 1.00
C SER A 142 -5.72 -18.83 -0.25
N LYS A 143 -6.78 -19.51 -0.69
CA LYS A 143 -7.61 -19.03 -1.82
C LYS A 143 -8.22 -17.66 -1.53
N VAL A 144 -8.62 -17.42 -0.29
CA VAL A 144 -9.18 -16.13 0.15
C VAL A 144 -8.14 -15.03 0.00
N ALA A 145 -6.92 -15.23 0.49
CA ALA A 145 -5.83 -14.27 0.31
C ALA A 145 -5.50 -14.05 -1.17
N ALA A 146 -5.48 -15.11 -1.99
CA ALA A 146 -5.23 -15.00 -3.42
C ALA A 146 -6.31 -14.17 -4.16
N VAL A 147 -7.58 -14.34 -3.80
CA VAL A 147 -8.69 -13.57 -4.37
C VAL A 147 -8.65 -12.12 -3.90
N LEU A 148 -8.51 -11.87 -2.59
CA LEU A 148 -8.51 -10.52 -2.05
C LEU A 148 -7.28 -9.73 -2.51
N ALA A 149 -6.10 -10.36 -2.58
CA ALA A 149 -4.88 -9.72 -3.04
C ALA A 149 -4.80 -9.60 -4.57
N PHE A 150 -5.77 -10.13 -5.32
CA PHE A 150 -5.83 -9.94 -6.76
C PHE A 150 -6.07 -8.44 -7.06
N PRO A 151 -5.21 -7.76 -7.84
CA PRO A 151 -5.24 -6.30 -7.94
C PRO A 151 -6.58 -5.70 -8.37
N LEU A 152 -7.36 -6.36 -9.25
CA LEU A 152 -8.69 -5.86 -9.63
C LEU A 152 -9.73 -6.01 -8.53
N VAL A 153 -9.66 -7.06 -7.72
CA VAL A 153 -10.55 -7.27 -6.57
C VAL A 153 -10.22 -6.24 -5.50
N ALA A 154 -8.93 -6.08 -5.18
CA ALA A 154 -8.47 -5.07 -4.24
C ALA A 154 -8.88 -3.65 -4.67
N PHE A 155 -8.71 -3.32 -5.96
CA PHE A 155 -9.17 -2.07 -6.55
C PHE A 155 -10.68 -1.90 -6.44
N GLY A 156 -11.46 -2.91 -6.81
CA GLY A 156 -12.92 -2.89 -6.72
C GLY A 156 -13.41 -2.66 -5.29
N ILE A 157 -12.81 -3.35 -4.31
CA ILE A 157 -13.11 -3.15 -2.88
C ILE A 157 -12.75 -1.73 -2.45
N PHE A 158 -11.55 -1.26 -2.82
CA PHE A 158 -11.07 0.08 -2.46
C PHE A 158 -11.99 1.19 -3.01
N VAL A 159 -12.43 1.07 -4.27
CA VAL A 159 -13.33 2.04 -4.91
C VAL A 159 -14.77 1.91 -4.38
N ALA A 160 -15.32 0.70 -4.28
CA ALA A 160 -16.73 0.51 -3.92
C ALA A 160 -17.02 0.82 -2.45
N ASN A 161 -16.07 0.56 -1.56
CA ASN A 161 -16.24 0.71 -0.12
C ASN A 161 -16.71 2.12 0.32
N PRO A 162 -16.06 3.23 -0.07
CA PRO A 162 -16.51 4.55 0.35
C PRO A 162 -17.87 4.93 -0.24
N PHE A 163 -18.20 4.47 -1.46
CA PHE A 163 -19.56 4.67 -2.00
C PHE A 163 -20.59 3.90 -1.17
N ALA A 164 -20.31 2.65 -0.82
CA ALA A 164 -21.19 1.86 0.02
C ALA A 164 -21.37 2.50 1.41
N LEU A 165 -20.31 3.03 2.01
CA LEU A 165 -20.38 3.67 3.32
C LEU A 165 -21.25 4.93 3.30
N TYR A 166 -21.00 5.86 2.36
CA TYR A 166 -21.62 7.19 2.37
C TYR A 166 -22.99 7.25 1.68
N PHE A 167 -23.30 6.33 0.75
CA PHE A 167 -24.61 6.28 0.07
C PHE A 167 -25.56 5.22 0.64
N THR A 168 -25.23 4.66 1.81
CA THR A 168 -26.13 3.82 2.59
C THR A 168 -26.22 4.33 4.03
N SER A 169 -27.02 3.68 4.87
CA SER A 169 -27.10 4.02 6.30
C SER A 169 -25.88 3.57 7.12
N LEU A 170 -24.86 2.96 6.51
CA LEU A 170 -23.69 2.46 7.22
C LEU A 170 -22.94 3.59 7.95
N TYR A 171 -22.75 4.74 7.30
CA TYR A 171 -22.06 5.86 7.93
C TYR A 171 -22.82 6.44 9.12
N GLU A 172 -24.15 6.55 9.01
CA GLU A 172 -24.94 7.02 10.16
C GLU A 172 -24.84 6.03 11.33
N GLN A 173 -24.84 4.73 11.05
CA GLN A 173 -24.68 3.71 12.09
C GLN A 173 -23.32 3.80 12.79
N THR A 174 -22.24 4.13 12.07
CA THR A 174 -20.91 4.30 12.68
C THR A 174 -20.90 5.47 13.65
N LEU A 175 -21.60 6.57 13.34
CA LEU A 175 -21.71 7.71 14.26
C LEU A 175 -22.47 7.35 15.55
N ARG A 176 -23.49 6.48 15.46
CA ARG A 176 -24.34 6.10 16.60
C ARG A 176 -23.76 4.98 17.47
N HIS A 177 -22.76 4.23 16.97
CA HIS A 177 -22.18 3.10 17.68
C HIS A 177 -20.65 3.13 17.61
N GLU A 178 -20.03 3.43 18.75
CA GLU A 178 -18.57 3.54 18.89
C GLU A 178 -17.81 2.31 18.37
N TRP A 179 -18.28 1.10 18.71
CA TRP A 179 -17.63 -0.12 18.24
C TRP A 179 -17.65 -0.26 16.70
N LEU A 180 -18.73 0.19 16.05
CA LEU A 180 -18.87 0.13 14.60
C LEU A 180 -17.99 1.19 13.93
N HIS A 181 -17.87 2.36 14.54
CA HIS A 181 -16.93 3.41 14.13
C HIS A 181 -15.50 2.91 14.10
N GLU A 182 -15.10 2.19 15.13
CA GLU A 182 -13.75 1.65 15.19
C GLU A 182 -13.55 0.47 14.22
N VAL A 183 -14.56 -0.37 14.02
CA VAL A 183 -14.53 -1.40 12.99
C VAL A 183 -14.36 -0.78 11.60
N MET A 184 -15.02 0.36 11.34
CA MET A 184 -14.84 1.13 10.11
C MET A 184 -13.40 1.62 9.95
N HIS A 185 -12.75 2.12 11.00
CA HIS A 185 -11.33 2.49 10.94
C HIS A 185 -10.42 1.33 10.57
N ALA A 186 -10.56 0.19 11.25
CA ALA A 186 -9.76 -0.98 10.92
C ALA A 186 -10.05 -1.50 9.51
N HIS A 187 -11.29 -1.42 9.07
CA HIS A 187 -11.68 -1.74 7.70
C HIS A 187 -11.02 -0.80 6.69
N PHE A 188 -10.93 0.50 6.95
CA PHE A 188 -10.20 1.44 6.09
C PHE A 188 -8.70 1.13 6.02
N ILE A 189 -8.07 0.83 7.15
CA ILE A 189 -6.68 0.39 7.18
C ILE A 189 -6.52 -0.89 6.36
N ALA A 190 -7.41 -1.88 6.55
CA ALA A 190 -7.35 -3.17 5.88
C ALA A 190 -7.55 -3.04 4.36
N THR A 191 -8.55 -2.30 3.92
CA THR A 191 -8.83 -2.04 2.49
C THR A 191 -7.70 -1.27 1.82
N GLY A 192 -7.16 -0.25 2.49
CA GLY A 192 -5.98 0.45 2.04
C GLY A 192 -4.76 -0.45 1.92
N CYS A 193 -4.52 -1.31 2.92
CA CYS A 193 -3.46 -2.31 2.84
C CYS A 193 -3.71 -3.23 1.65
N LEU A 194 -4.93 -3.72 1.47
CA LEU A 194 -5.28 -4.63 0.38
C LEU A 194 -4.97 -4.02 -1.00
N PHE A 195 -5.22 -2.73 -1.18
CA PHE A 195 -4.95 -2.02 -2.42
C PHE A 195 -3.47 -1.66 -2.62
N PHE A 196 -2.82 -1.05 -1.62
CA PHE A 196 -1.46 -0.54 -1.80
C PHE A 196 -0.36 -1.60 -1.65
N TRP A 197 -0.59 -2.71 -0.92
CA TRP A 197 0.45 -3.74 -0.73
C TRP A 197 0.87 -4.43 -2.03
N PRO A 198 -0.06 -4.89 -2.90
CA PRO A 198 0.30 -5.51 -4.18
C PRO A 198 0.98 -4.53 -5.14
N LEU A 199 0.66 -3.23 -5.02
CA LEU A 199 1.19 -2.20 -5.90
C LEU A 199 2.62 -1.77 -5.47
N LEU A 200 2.82 -1.51 -4.17
CA LEU A 200 4.01 -0.83 -3.64
C LEU A 200 4.80 -1.64 -2.60
N GLY A 201 4.17 -2.64 -1.99
CA GLY A 201 4.75 -3.39 -0.89
C GLY A 201 6.08 -4.05 -1.27
N ARG A 202 6.89 -4.39 -0.28
CA ARG A 202 8.14 -5.15 -0.50
C ARG A 202 8.04 -6.62 -0.11
N ASP A 203 6.91 -7.02 0.45
CA ASP A 203 6.64 -8.40 0.83
C ASP A 203 6.44 -9.30 -0.39
N PRO A 204 6.86 -10.59 -0.31
CA PRO A 204 6.66 -11.53 -1.40
C PRO A 204 5.17 -11.74 -1.62
N LEU A 205 4.70 -11.43 -2.83
CA LEU A 205 3.33 -11.67 -3.25
C LEU A 205 3.36 -12.51 -4.54
N PRO A 206 2.57 -13.58 -4.62
CA PRO A 206 2.47 -14.38 -5.83
C PRO A 206 1.89 -13.52 -6.98
N GLY A 207 2.38 -13.71 -8.20
CA GLY A 207 1.77 -13.09 -9.40
C GLY A 207 1.81 -11.56 -9.43
N ARG A 208 2.85 -10.93 -8.87
CA ARG A 208 3.05 -9.48 -8.90
C ARG A 208 2.91 -8.92 -10.32
N TRP A 209 1.94 -8.03 -10.51
CA TRP A 209 1.71 -7.37 -11.80
C TRP A 209 2.93 -6.54 -12.25
N PRO A 210 3.16 -6.37 -13.56
CA PRO A 210 4.24 -5.51 -14.06
C PRO A 210 3.93 -4.03 -13.73
N TYR A 211 4.97 -3.18 -13.61
CA TYR A 211 4.79 -1.77 -13.23
C TYR A 211 3.79 -0.99 -14.11
N PRO A 212 3.73 -1.16 -15.45
CA PRO A 212 2.72 -0.49 -16.28
C PRO A 212 1.30 -0.78 -15.83
N ALA A 213 1.00 -2.05 -15.50
CA ALA A 213 -0.34 -2.45 -15.07
C ALA A 213 -0.70 -1.87 -13.69
N ARG A 214 0.29 -1.75 -12.79
CA ARG A 214 0.11 -1.08 -11.50
C ARG A 214 -0.11 0.42 -11.65
N ALA A 215 0.67 1.06 -12.52
CA ALA A 215 0.53 2.48 -12.83
C ALA A 215 -0.84 2.76 -13.46
N LEU A 216 -1.30 1.90 -14.38
CA LEU A 216 -2.63 1.99 -14.95
C LEU A 216 -3.72 1.86 -13.88
N LEU A 217 -3.60 0.90 -12.95
CA LEU A 217 -4.55 0.79 -11.84
C LEU A 217 -4.59 2.02 -10.94
N MET A 218 -3.43 2.60 -10.63
CA MET A 218 -3.34 3.86 -9.88
C MET A 218 -3.98 5.03 -10.64
N LEU A 219 -3.76 5.10 -11.95
CA LEU A 219 -4.40 6.10 -12.80
C LEU A 219 -5.93 5.92 -12.85
N LEU A 220 -6.41 4.68 -12.91
CA LEU A 220 -7.84 4.39 -12.90
C LEU A 220 -8.52 4.75 -11.57
N SER A 221 -7.80 4.79 -10.44
CA SER A 221 -8.39 5.20 -9.15
C SER A 221 -8.63 6.71 -9.03
N VAL A 222 -7.89 7.54 -9.78
CA VAL A 222 -7.97 9.01 -9.74
C VAL A 222 -9.41 9.53 -9.89
N PRO A 223 -10.14 9.25 -11.00
CA PRO A 223 -11.45 9.85 -11.23
C PRO A 223 -12.48 9.50 -10.15
N PHE A 224 -12.33 8.37 -9.44
CA PHE A 224 -13.30 7.97 -8.42
C PHE A 224 -13.28 8.88 -7.19
N HIS A 225 -12.12 9.39 -6.77
CA HIS A 225 -12.05 10.36 -5.66
C HIS A 225 -12.66 11.69 -6.06
N THR A 226 -12.37 12.15 -7.28
CA THR A 226 -12.99 13.36 -7.85
C THR A 226 -14.51 13.23 -7.90
N VAL A 227 -15.03 12.14 -8.46
CA VAL A 227 -16.48 11.91 -8.57
C VAL A 227 -17.13 11.83 -7.18
N LEU A 228 -16.55 11.05 -6.26
CA LEU A 228 -17.09 10.91 -4.92
C LEU A 228 -17.08 12.25 -4.16
N GLY A 229 -15.94 12.96 -4.18
CA GLY A 229 -15.78 14.23 -3.47
C GLY A 229 -16.75 15.29 -3.98
N LEU A 230 -16.83 15.49 -5.30
CA LEU A 230 -17.78 16.41 -5.91
C LEU A 230 -19.24 16.02 -5.62
N THR A 231 -19.56 14.73 -5.61
CA THR A 231 -20.91 14.27 -5.27
C THR A 231 -21.27 14.63 -3.83
N ILE A 232 -20.35 14.43 -2.87
CA ILE A 232 -20.55 14.81 -1.46
C ILE A 232 -20.72 16.33 -1.32
N MET A 233 -19.90 17.13 -2.02
CA MET A 233 -20.00 18.59 -2.01
C MET A 233 -21.35 19.10 -2.55
N GLN A 234 -21.95 18.38 -3.50
CA GLN A 234 -23.19 18.76 -4.17
C GLN A 234 -24.44 18.09 -3.59
N GLN A 235 -24.28 17.23 -2.58
CA GLN A 235 -25.41 16.55 -1.96
C GLN A 235 -26.34 17.55 -1.28
N LYS A 236 -27.65 17.36 -1.49
CA LYS A 236 -28.73 18.15 -0.86
C LYS A 236 -29.17 17.60 0.50
N THR A 237 -28.46 16.59 0.99
CA THR A 237 -28.71 15.92 2.28
C THR A 237 -27.37 15.81 3.00
N LEU A 238 -27.37 15.99 4.32
CA LEU A 238 -26.18 15.79 5.13
C LEU A 238 -25.87 14.30 5.27
N LEU A 239 -24.62 13.93 5.03
CA LEU A 239 -24.08 12.63 5.44
C LEU A 239 -24.15 12.55 6.97
N GLY A 240 -24.63 11.44 7.50
CA GLY A 240 -24.92 11.30 8.93
C GLY A 240 -26.26 11.89 9.38
N GLY A 241 -27.04 12.46 8.45
CA GLY A 241 -28.40 12.95 8.72
C GLY A 241 -28.44 14.00 9.83
N ASP A 242 -29.27 13.77 10.84
CA ASP A 242 -29.46 14.69 11.96
C ASP A 242 -28.32 14.67 12.99
N TRP A 243 -27.33 13.78 12.85
CA TRP A 243 -26.23 13.67 13.80
C TRP A 243 -25.50 15.01 14.00
N TYR A 244 -24.98 15.60 12.92
CA TYR A 244 -24.22 16.86 13.02
C TYR A 244 -25.07 18.05 13.50
N PRO A 245 -26.28 18.29 12.97
CA PRO A 245 -27.18 19.31 13.54
C PRO A 245 -27.48 19.09 15.03
N SER A 246 -27.64 17.83 15.48
CA SER A 246 -27.98 17.52 16.87
C SER A 246 -26.87 17.87 17.89
N LEU A 247 -25.63 18.04 17.42
CA LEU A 247 -24.52 18.50 18.26
C LEU A 247 -24.67 19.98 18.68
N ASN A 248 -25.53 20.76 18.00
CA ASN A 248 -25.83 22.16 18.32
C ASN A 248 -24.58 23.05 18.46
N LEU A 249 -23.58 22.85 17.60
CA LEU A 249 -22.29 23.55 17.67
C LEU A 249 -22.41 24.94 17.03
N SER A 250 -22.31 25.99 17.86
CA SER A 250 -22.48 27.39 17.44
C SER A 250 -21.41 27.91 16.48
N TRP A 251 -20.26 27.26 16.43
CA TRP A 251 -19.06 27.68 15.69
C TRP A 251 -18.87 26.93 14.37
N MET A 252 -19.75 26.00 14.01
CA MET A 252 -19.65 25.18 12.80
C MET A 252 -21.01 25.03 12.12
N ASP A 253 -21.02 25.21 10.80
CA ASP A 253 -22.15 24.86 9.94
C ASP A 253 -21.91 23.48 9.29
N PRO A 254 -22.76 22.46 9.57
CA PRO A 254 -22.62 21.13 9.00
C PRO A 254 -22.61 21.10 7.46
N TRP A 255 -23.32 22.03 6.79
CA TRP A 255 -23.36 22.08 5.33
C TRP A 255 -22.03 22.57 4.75
N ALA A 256 -21.48 23.65 5.30
CA ALA A 256 -20.15 24.14 4.94
C ALA A 256 -19.07 23.09 5.25
N ASP A 257 -19.19 22.38 6.37
CA ASP A 257 -18.26 21.30 6.72
C ASP A 257 -18.35 20.12 5.73
N GLN A 258 -19.54 19.74 5.25
CA GLN A 258 -19.70 18.70 4.23
C GLN A 258 -19.05 19.09 2.88
N VAL A 259 -19.17 20.35 2.47
CA VAL A 259 -18.45 20.84 1.28
C VAL A 259 -16.94 20.72 1.48
N THR A 260 -16.44 21.11 2.65
CA THR A 260 -15.03 20.96 3.02
C THR A 260 -14.61 19.49 3.00
N ALA A 261 -15.43 18.61 3.54
CA ALA A 261 -15.19 17.18 3.61
C ALA A 261 -15.06 16.53 2.23
N GLY A 262 -15.98 16.85 1.31
CA GLY A 262 -15.89 16.38 -0.08
C GLY A 262 -14.64 16.94 -0.79
N GLY A 263 -14.25 18.18 -0.50
CA GLY A 263 -13.00 18.78 -0.98
C GLY A 263 -11.75 18.08 -0.45
N VAL A 264 -11.73 17.71 0.84
CA VAL A 264 -10.63 16.94 1.47
C VAL A 264 -10.51 15.56 0.84
N LEU A 265 -11.63 14.85 0.64
CA LEU A 265 -11.63 13.54 -0.01
C LEU A 265 -11.08 13.62 -1.43
N TRP A 266 -11.54 14.61 -2.21
CA TRP A 266 -11.06 14.82 -3.58
C TRP A 266 -9.57 15.17 -3.60
N ALA A 267 -9.18 16.27 -2.97
CA ALA A 267 -7.80 16.77 -3.02
C ALA A 267 -6.80 15.79 -2.38
N GLY A 268 -7.17 15.14 -1.27
CA GLY A 268 -6.36 14.13 -0.62
C GLY A 268 -6.16 12.89 -1.51
N GLY A 269 -7.24 12.42 -2.14
CA GLY A 269 -7.20 11.32 -3.09
C GLY A 269 -6.28 11.61 -4.29
N GLU A 270 -6.40 12.79 -4.88
CA GLU A 270 -5.57 13.22 -6.01
C GLU A 270 -4.10 13.35 -5.61
N LEU A 271 -3.81 14.02 -4.50
CA LEU A 271 -2.44 14.22 -4.02
C LEU A 271 -1.71 12.88 -3.85
N VAL A 272 -2.35 11.91 -3.19
CA VAL A 272 -1.75 10.60 -2.97
C VAL A 272 -1.65 9.83 -4.28
N SER A 273 -2.71 9.79 -5.09
CA SER A 273 -2.76 9.01 -6.34
C SER A 273 -1.72 9.49 -7.34
N VAL A 274 -1.61 10.81 -7.56
CA VAL A 274 -0.61 11.40 -8.47
C VAL A 274 0.81 11.15 -7.97
N THR A 275 1.05 11.31 -6.66
CA THR A 275 2.39 11.04 -6.08
C THR A 275 2.77 9.57 -6.27
N MET A 276 1.85 8.63 -6.02
CA MET A 276 2.12 7.20 -6.19
C MET A 276 2.23 6.79 -7.66
N LEU A 277 1.45 7.40 -8.54
CA LEU A 277 1.57 7.21 -9.97
C LEU A 277 2.96 7.64 -10.47
N ALA A 278 3.44 8.82 -10.06
CA ALA A 278 4.79 9.27 -10.38
C ALA A 278 5.86 8.29 -9.89
N VAL A 279 5.73 7.79 -8.65
CA VAL A 279 6.63 6.77 -8.09
C VAL A 279 6.61 5.46 -8.88
N LEU A 280 5.43 4.98 -9.32
CA LEU A 280 5.30 3.78 -10.13
C LEU A 280 5.87 3.96 -11.54
N VAL A 281 5.67 5.12 -12.16
CA VAL A 281 6.24 5.45 -13.48
C VAL A 281 7.76 5.54 -13.41
N VAL A 282 8.33 6.18 -12.39
CA VAL A 282 9.79 6.20 -12.19
C VAL A 282 10.35 4.79 -11.99
N GLN A 283 9.66 3.94 -11.21
CA GLN A 283 10.05 2.54 -11.05
C GLN A 283 9.97 1.75 -12.35
N TRP A 284 8.93 1.99 -13.15
CA TRP A 284 8.79 1.39 -14.48
C TRP A 284 9.95 1.79 -15.39
N ILE A 285 10.23 3.08 -15.54
CA ILE A 285 11.34 3.59 -16.37
C ILE A 285 12.67 2.97 -15.94
N LYS A 286 12.93 2.89 -14.63
CA LYS A 286 14.15 2.28 -14.09
C LYS A 286 14.26 0.79 -14.42
N GLN A 287 13.17 0.02 -14.28
CA GLN A 287 13.17 -1.39 -14.64
C GLN A 287 13.41 -1.57 -16.14
N SER A 288 12.70 -0.82 -16.99
CA SER A 288 12.84 -0.94 -18.45
C SER A 288 14.27 -0.65 -18.92
N ARG A 289 14.97 0.33 -18.31
CA ARG A 289 16.39 0.58 -18.60
C ARG A 289 17.30 -0.59 -18.20
N GLN A 290 17.04 -1.22 -17.06
CA GLN A 290 17.81 -2.38 -16.60
C GLN A 290 17.57 -3.61 -17.48
N GLU A 291 16.33 -3.80 -17.93
CA GLU A 291 15.93 -4.88 -18.81
C GLU A 291 16.53 -4.71 -20.21
N ALA A 292 16.47 -3.50 -20.77
CA ALA A 292 17.15 -3.17 -22.04
C ALA A 292 18.65 -3.48 -21.96
N ALA A 293 19.35 -2.97 -20.94
CA ALA A 293 20.78 -3.23 -20.77
C ALA A 293 21.12 -4.73 -20.54
N ARG A 294 20.18 -5.53 -20.04
CA ARG A 294 20.35 -6.98 -19.92
C ARG A 294 20.20 -7.67 -21.28
N ILE A 295 19.22 -7.25 -22.07
CA ILE A 295 18.97 -7.77 -23.42
C ILE A 295 20.16 -7.42 -24.32
N ASP A 296 20.65 -6.19 -24.31
CA ASP A 296 21.82 -5.76 -25.08
C ASP A 296 23.03 -6.66 -24.78
N ARG A 297 23.36 -6.87 -23.49
CA ARG A 297 24.45 -7.76 -23.08
C ARG A 297 24.26 -9.23 -23.47
N GLN A 298 23.02 -9.67 -23.65
CA GLN A 298 22.73 -11.02 -24.10
C GLN A 298 22.97 -11.13 -25.61
N LEU A 299 22.47 -10.15 -26.38
CA LEU A 299 22.69 -10.07 -27.82
C LEU A 299 24.17 -9.97 -28.17
N ASP A 300 24.94 -9.13 -27.47
CA ASP A 300 26.41 -9.02 -27.65
C ASP A 300 27.12 -10.37 -27.49
N ARG A 301 26.66 -11.22 -26.56
CA ARG A 301 27.23 -12.55 -26.32
C ARG A 301 26.85 -13.54 -27.40
N GLU A 302 25.60 -13.47 -27.87
CA GLU A 302 25.10 -14.31 -28.96
C GLU A 302 25.82 -13.96 -30.28
N GLU A 303 25.99 -12.68 -30.58
CA GLU A 303 26.76 -12.20 -31.74
C GLU A 303 28.24 -12.61 -31.66
N ALA A 304 28.88 -12.46 -30.50
CA ALA A 304 30.26 -12.90 -30.31
C ALA A 304 30.43 -14.43 -30.45
N ALA A 305 29.46 -15.20 -29.95
CA ALA A 305 29.46 -16.66 -30.10
C ALA A 305 29.26 -17.08 -31.56
N GLN A 306 28.36 -16.40 -32.28
CA GLN A 306 28.13 -16.64 -33.71
C GLN A 306 29.37 -16.30 -34.53
N ALA A 307 29.99 -15.15 -34.30
CA ALA A 307 31.22 -14.75 -34.98
C ALA A 307 32.38 -15.73 -34.73
N ALA A 308 32.50 -16.28 -33.51
CA ALA A 308 33.48 -17.30 -33.20
C ALA A 308 33.20 -18.64 -33.92
N ALA A 309 31.93 -19.03 -34.02
CA ALA A 309 31.52 -20.23 -34.75
C ALA A 309 31.79 -20.09 -36.26
N ASP A 310 31.46 -18.94 -36.85
CA ASP A 310 31.69 -18.65 -38.26
C ASP A 310 33.19 -18.65 -38.59
N ALA A 311 34.01 -18.06 -37.70
CA ALA A 311 35.47 -18.08 -37.84
C ALA A 311 36.05 -19.50 -37.75
N ALA A 312 35.55 -20.35 -36.84
CA ALA A 312 35.97 -21.74 -36.72
C ALA A 312 35.57 -22.58 -37.95
N ALA A 313 34.38 -22.35 -38.50
CA ALA A 313 33.94 -23.02 -39.72
C ALA A 313 34.82 -22.64 -40.93
N ALA A 314 35.13 -21.36 -41.09
CA ALA A 314 36.01 -20.88 -42.16
C ALA A 314 37.44 -21.43 -42.04
N ALA A 315 37.97 -21.55 -40.81
CA ALA A 315 39.27 -22.18 -40.59
C ALA A 315 39.26 -23.67 -40.93
N GLY A 316 38.18 -24.38 -40.60
CA GLY A 316 38.00 -25.80 -40.94
C GLY A 316 37.92 -26.05 -42.44
N SER A 317 37.22 -25.21 -43.21
CA SER A 317 37.18 -25.32 -44.67
C SER A 317 38.54 -25.02 -45.31
N ALA A 318 39.26 -24.00 -44.83
CA ALA A 318 40.57 -23.67 -45.35
C ALA A 318 41.62 -24.79 -45.12
N GLN A 319 41.54 -25.48 -43.97
CA GLN A 319 42.40 -26.63 -43.70
C GLN A 319 42.07 -27.83 -44.60
N ALA A 320 40.78 -28.07 -44.85
CA ALA A 320 40.34 -29.16 -45.75
C ALA A 320 40.76 -28.91 -47.21
N ASP A 321 40.72 -27.66 -47.68
CA ASP A 321 41.20 -27.27 -49.01
C ASP A 321 42.73 -27.41 -49.12
N ALA A 322 43.48 -27.13 -48.05
CA ALA A 322 44.93 -27.27 -48.02
C ALA A 322 45.40 -28.74 -48.02
N ASP A 323 44.74 -29.63 -47.28
CA ASP A 323 45.04 -31.07 -47.26
C ASP A 323 44.57 -31.79 -48.54
N GLY A 324 43.66 -31.20 -49.31
CA GLY A 324 43.17 -31.73 -50.59
C GLY A 324 44.03 -31.36 -51.81
N ALA A 325 45.05 -30.50 -51.66
CA ALA A 325 45.92 -30.10 -52.76
C ALA A 325 46.92 -31.23 -53.12
N PRO A 326 47.01 -31.66 -54.40
CA PRO A 326 47.93 -32.73 -54.79
C PRO A 326 49.39 -32.29 -54.56
N HIS A 327 50.12 -33.05 -53.74
CA HIS A 327 51.58 -32.91 -53.64
C HIS A 327 52.22 -33.47 -54.92
N ASP A 328 52.37 -32.63 -55.94
CA ASP A 328 53.22 -32.92 -57.11
C ASP A 328 54.70 -32.90 -56.67
N HIS A 329 55.16 -34.02 -56.11
CA HIS A 329 56.59 -34.29 -55.92
C HIS A 329 57.23 -34.53 -57.29
N GLU A 330 57.75 -33.47 -57.90
CA GLU A 330 58.63 -33.57 -59.07
C GLU A 330 59.97 -34.21 -58.65
N ILE A 331 60.06 -35.54 -58.79
CA ILE A 331 61.28 -36.32 -58.60
C ILE A 331 62.22 -36.03 -59.77
N THR A 332 63.17 -35.11 -59.57
CA THR A 332 64.31 -34.94 -60.48
C THR A 332 65.32 -36.06 -60.25
N SER A 333 65.32 -37.06 -61.13
CA SER A 333 66.27 -38.18 -61.12
C SER A 333 67.55 -37.82 -61.92
N PRO A 334 68.76 -37.90 -61.35
CA PRO A 334 69.99 -37.70 -62.12
C PRO A 334 70.33 -38.94 -62.96
N LEU A 335 70.35 -38.78 -64.28
CA LEU A 335 70.80 -39.78 -65.24
C LEU A 335 72.28 -40.13 -65.02
N ARG A 336 72.55 -41.37 -64.60
CA ARG A 336 73.88 -41.99 -64.68
C ARG A 336 74.15 -42.40 -66.13
N MET A 337 75.20 -41.83 -66.73
CA MET A 337 75.86 -42.37 -67.92
C MET A 337 76.50 -43.73 -67.61
N SER A 338 76.32 -44.71 -68.50
CA SER A 338 77.15 -45.91 -68.58
C SER A 338 77.15 -46.44 -70.02
N ALA A 339 78.37 -46.54 -70.57
CA ALA A 339 78.85 -47.27 -71.75
C ALA A 339 78.31 -46.88 -73.13
#